data_AF-A0A392MLB5-F1
#
_entry.id   AF-A0A392MLB5-F1
#
_cell.length_a   1.000
_cell.length_b   1.000
_cell.length_c   1.000
_cell.angle_alpha   90.00
_cell.angle_beta   90.00
_cell.angle_gamma   90.00
#
_symmetry.space_group_name_H-M   'P 1'
#
loop_
_entity.id
_entity.type
_entity.pdbx_description
1 polymer ?
#
loop_
_entity_poly.entity_id
_entity_poly.type
_entity_poly.pdbx_seq_one_letter_code
_entity_poly.pdbx_strand_id
1 'polypeptide(L)'
;VWQAILAVRTLVLPPGEDIETWLKFASLCRKSGRLSQARSTLVKLLQYDPEITPENVRYHGPPQVMLAYLKFQWSLGEDSKRREAFIRLQNLAMECSSAPNIQPVIQSGFTSGLNPSVPLLARVYLNLGSWQWSLSPGLVDESIKDILNAFKKATHYANKWAKAWHKWALFNTAVMSHYTLRGFPDIAAQFVVAAVTGYFHSIACAANSKGVDGSLQ
;
A
#
# COMPACT_ATOMS: atom_id res chain seq x y z
N VAL A 1 -7.29 -9.32 23.58
CA VAL A 1 -6.93 -7.89 23.73
C VAL A 1 -7.62 -7.01 22.68
N TRP A 2 -7.26 -7.04 21.38
CA TRP A 2 -7.87 -6.15 20.37
C TRP A 2 -9.41 -6.24 20.23
N GLN A 3 -9.99 -7.44 20.27
CA GLN A 3 -11.45 -7.59 20.20
C GLN A 3 -12.16 -6.94 21.40
N ALA A 4 -11.59 -7.07 22.60
CA ALA A 4 -12.12 -6.43 23.80
C ALA A 4 -12.00 -4.90 23.74
N ILE A 5 -10.86 -4.38 23.23
CA ILE A 5 -10.67 -2.94 23.01
C ILE A 5 -11.71 -2.38 22.04
N LEU A 6 -11.99 -3.09 20.94
CA LEU A 6 -12.99 -2.67 19.97
C LEU A 6 -14.41 -2.74 20.51
N ALA A 7 -14.74 -3.78 21.28
CA ALA A 7 -16.05 -3.92 21.91
C ALA A 7 -16.34 -2.78 22.89
N VAL A 8 -15.34 -2.35 23.67
CA VAL A 8 -15.47 -1.18 24.56
C VAL A 8 -15.63 0.10 23.74
N ARG A 9 -14.86 0.27 22.65
CA ARG A 9 -14.96 1.48 21.81
C ARG A 9 -16.28 1.60 21.06
N THR A 10 -16.91 0.49 20.65
CA THR A 10 -18.24 0.51 20.04
C THR A 10 -19.35 1.02 20.96
N LEU A 11 -19.12 1.00 22.28
CA LEU A 11 -20.09 1.54 23.24
C LEU A 11 -20.09 3.06 23.28
N VAL A 12 -19.02 3.70 22.79
CA VAL A 12 -18.81 5.15 22.90
C VAL A 12 -18.85 5.83 21.52
N LEU A 13 -18.41 5.15 20.46
CA LEU A 13 -18.38 5.70 19.10
C LEU A 13 -18.85 4.68 18.05
N PRO A 14 -19.74 5.05 17.11
CA PRO A 14 -20.05 4.25 15.94
C PRO A 14 -18.78 3.90 15.14
N PRO A 15 -18.71 2.72 14.48
CA PRO A 15 -17.55 2.31 13.68
C PRO A 15 -17.14 3.28 12.56
N GLY A 16 -18.07 4.13 12.10
CA GLY A 16 -17.78 5.20 11.15
C GLY A 16 -16.95 6.35 11.71
N GLU A 17 -16.89 6.51 13.03
CA GLU A 17 -16.16 7.58 13.73
C GLU A 17 -14.76 7.17 14.19
N ASP A 18 -14.45 5.85 14.24
CA ASP A 18 -13.11 5.32 14.58
C ASP A 18 -12.55 4.39 13.47
N ILE A 19 -12.71 4.78 12.21
CA ILE A 19 -12.28 4.01 11.02
C ILE A 19 -10.82 3.52 11.17
N GLU A 20 -9.94 4.35 11.70
CA GLU A 20 -8.51 4.05 11.82
C GLU A 20 -8.23 2.86 12.74
N THR A 21 -8.90 2.76 13.88
CA THR A 21 -8.69 1.66 14.82
C THR A 21 -9.21 0.35 14.26
N TRP A 22 -10.35 0.38 13.58
CA TRP A 22 -10.86 -0.79 12.85
C TRP A 22 -9.93 -1.21 11.72
N LEU A 23 -9.32 -0.26 10.99
CA LEU A 23 -8.32 -0.58 9.96
C LEU A 23 -7.04 -1.20 10.54
N LYS A 24 -6.58 -0.73 11.70
CA LYS A 24 -5.45 -1.37 12.42
C LYS A 24 -5.79 -2.81 12.77
N PHE A 25 -6.98 -3.04 13.34
CA PHE A 25 -7.45 -4.39 13.67
C PHE A 25 -7.58 -5.29 12.44
N ALA A 26 -8.23 -4.83 11.39
CA ALA A 26 -8.35 -5.57 10.13
C ALA A 26 -6.97 -5.93 9.55
N SER A 27 -6.02 -4.99 9.59
CA SER A 27 -4.65 -5.25 9.16
C SER A 27 -3.94 -6.29 10.03
N LEU A 28 -4.17 -6.31 11.34
CA LEU A 28 -3.61 -7.30 12.25
C LEU A 28 -4.20 -8.68 11.99
N CYS A 29 -5.53 -8.80 11.89
CA CYS A 29 -6.20 -10.06 11.54
C CYS A 29 -5.71 -10.62 10.21
N ARG A 30 -5.58 -9.76 9.19
CA ARG A 30 -5.04 -10.17 7.87
C ARG A 30 -3.60 -10.67 7.97
N LYS A 31 -2.72 -9.97 8.69
CA LYS A 31 -1.32 -10.37 8.87
C LYS A 31 -1.17 -11.65 9.71
N SER A 32 -2.12 -11.93 10.61
CA SER A 32 -2.12 -13.12 11.47
C SER A 32 -2.89 -14.32 10.86
N GLY A 33 -3.28 -14.26 9.58
CA GLY A 33 -4.03 -15.34 8.91
C GLY A 33 -5.51 -15.45 9.32
N ARG A 34 -6.04 -14.57 10.17
CA ARG A 34 -7.45 -14.56 10.60
C ARG A 34 -8.32 -13.82 9.57
N LEU A 35 -8.39 -14.39 8.36
CA LEU A 35 -8.99 -13.76 7.19
C LEU A 35 -10.49 -13.47 7.37
N SER A 36 -11.26 -14.35 8.01
CA SER A 36 -12.69 -14.14 8.25
C SER A 36 -12.96 -12.90 9.12
N GLN A 37 -12.13 -12.67 10.14
CA GLN A 37 -12.24 -11.48 11.00
C GLN A 37 -11.85 -10.19 10.26
N ALA A 38 -10.80 -10.26 9.42
CA ALA A 38 -10.40 -9.14 8.58
C ALA A 38 -11.53 -8.77 7.61
N ARG A 39 -12.12 -9.76 6.92
CA ARG A 39 -13.24 -9.58 6.00
C ARG A 39 -14.44 -8.95 6.69
N SER A 40 -14.90 -9.54 7.80
CA SER A 40 -16.05 -9.03 8.56
C SER A 40 -15.86 -7.57 8.99
N THR A 41 -14.67 -7.22 9.47
CA THR A 41 -14.34 -5.84 9.85
C THR A 41 -14.39 -4.88 8.66
N LEU A 42 -13.82 -5.27 7.52
CA LEU A 42 -13.72 -4.40 6.35
C LEU A 42 -15.08 -4.22 5.66
N VAL A 43 -15.91 -5.25 5.59
CA VAL A 43 -17.29 -5.17 5.10
C VAL A 43 -18.11 -4.24 6.00
N LYS A 44 -17.94 -4.33 7.33
CA LYS A 44 -18.60 -3.42 8.27
C LYS A 44 -18.21 -1.95 8.05
N LEU A 45 -16.94 -1.69 7.71
CA LEU A 45 -16.47 -0.34 7.39
C LEU A 45 -16.95 0.16 6.02
N LEU A 46 -17.06 -0.73 5.04
CA LEU A 46 -17.58 -0.38 3.70
C LEU A 46 -19.12 -0.22 3.69
N GLN A 47 -19.81 -0.82 4.67
CA GLN A 47 -21.28 -0.89 4.76
C GLN A 47 -21.95 -1.73 3.65
N TYR A 48 -21.16 -2.44 2.84
CA TYR A 48 -21.63 -3.43 1.86
C TYR A 48 -20.52 -4.47 1.62
N ASP A 49 -20.88 -5.58 0.97
CA ASP A 49 -19.96 -6.67 0.65
C ASP A 49 -19.58 -6.67 -0.84
N PRO A 50 -18.35 -6.26 -1.21
CA PRO A 50 -17.91 -6.21 -2.61
C PRO A 50 -17.91 -7.56 -3.34
N GLU A 51 -17.95 -8.70 -2.64
CA GLU A 51 -17.99 -10.02 -3.29
C GLU A 51 -19.40 -10.48 -3.67
N ILE A 52 -20.42 -9.92 -3.02
CA ILE A 52 -21.83 -10.30 -3.23
C ILE A 52 -22.55 -9.22 -4.04
N THR A 53 -22.02 -8.00 -4.01
CA THR A 53 -22.61 -6.87 -4.72
C THR A 53 -22.40 -7.04 -6.22
N PRO A 54 -23.45 -6.92 -7.05
CA PRO A 54 -23.34 -7.12 -8.49
C PRO A 54 -22.37 -6.12 -9.13
N GLU A 55 -21.71 -6.53 -10.22
CA GLU A 55 -20.60 -5.79 -10.87
C GLU A 55 -20.99 -4.38 -11.34
N ASN A 56 -22.28 -4.14 -11.54
CA ASN A 56 -22.83 -2.84 -11.94
C ASN A 56 -22.84 -1.80 -10.81
N VAL A 57 -22.68 -2.21 -9.54
CA VAL A 57 -22.60 -1.27 -8.42
C VAL A 57 -21.19 -0.73 -8.33
N ARG A 58 -21.08 0.59 -8.39
CA ARG A 58 -19.80 1.30 -8.27
C ARG A 58 -19.14 0.94 -6.94
N TYR A 59 -17.88 0.49 -7.00
CA TYR A 59 -17.06 0.31 -5.81
C TYR A 59 -16.82 1.69 -5.16
N HIS A 60 -17.33 1.90 -3.94
CA HIS A 60 -17.37 3.22 -3.31
C HIS A 60 -17.05 3.14 -1.81
N GLY A 61 -16.66 4.28 -1.22
CA GLY A 61 -16.40 4.41 0.21
C GLY A 61 -15.11 5.17 0.49
N PRO A 62 -14.69 5.24 1.78
CA PRO A 62 -13.46 5.91 2.14
C PRO A 62 -12.24 5.22 1.46
N PRO A 63 -11.41 5.95 0.69
CA PRO A 63 -10.31 5.37 -0.08
C PRO A 63 -9.31 4.52 0.74
N GLN A 64 -9.12 4.86 2.01
CA GLN A 64 -8.29 4.08 2.95
C GLN A 64 -8.90 2.72 3.31
N VAL A 65 -10.23 2.61 3.37
CA VAL A 65 -10.95 1.36 3.63
C VAL A 65 -10.94 0.49 2.38
N MET A 66 -11.19 1.10 1.22
CA MET A 66 -11.07 0.46 -0.09
C MET A 66 -9.69 -0.19 -0.26
N LEU A 67 -8.60 0.57 -0.05
CA LEU A 67 -7.24 0.04 -0.11
C LEU A 67 -7.02 -1.14 0.86
N ALA A 68 -7.57 -1.08 2.07
CA ALA A 68 -7.44 -2.15 3.05
C ALA A 68 -8.19 -3.43 2.62
N TYR A 69 -9.37 -3.27 2.02
CA TYR A 69 -10.13 -4.38 1.43
C TYR A 69 -9.39 -5.02 0.26
N LEU A 70 -8.85 -4.22 -0.67
CA LEU A 70 -8.07 -4.75 -1.79
C LEU A 70 -6.84 -5.54 -1.30
N LYS A 71 -6.18 -5.08 -0.24
CA LYS A 71 -5.06 -5.83 0.39
C LYS A 71 -5.50 -7.13 1.04
N PHE A 72 -6.72 -7.19 1.56
CA PHE A 72 -7.32 -8.44 2.05
C PHE A 72 -7.59 -9.39 0.87
N GLN A 73 -8.24 -8.92 -0.19
CA GLN A 73 -8.52 -9.71 -1.39
C GLN A 73 -7.24 -10.26 -2.03
N TRP A 74 -6.19 -9.44 -2.13
CA TRP A 74 -4.86 -9.86 -2.59
C TRP A 74 -4.26 -10.99 -1.72
N SER A 75 -4.49 -10.94 -0.41
CA SER A 75 -3.94 -11.93 0.54
C SER A 75 -4.65 -13.28 0.53
N LEU A 76 -5.79 -13.41 -0.15
CA LEU A 76 -6.45 -14.71 -0.37
C LEU A 76 -5.58 -15.65 -1.22
N GLY A 77 -4.71 -15.08 -2.07
CA GLY A 77 -3.72 -15.84 -2.82
C GLY A 77 -4.19 -16.36 -4.18
N GLU A 78 -5.50 -16.40 -4.42
CA GLU A 78 -6.07 -16.81 -5.71
C GLU A 78 -5.68 -15.83 -6.84
N ASP A 79 -5.22 -16.36 -7.97
CA ASP A 79 -4.75 -15.54 -9.10
C ASP A 79 -5.85 -14.68 -9.74
N SER A 80 -7.09 -15.17 -9.73
CA SER A 80 -8.27 -14.41 -10.15
C SER A 80 -8.49 -13.20 -9.24
N LYS A 81 -8.54 -13.42 -7.92
CA LYS A 81 -8.72 -12.38 -6.90
C LYS A 81 -7.57 -11.38 -6.89
N ARG A 82 -6.33 -11.81 -7.11
CA ARG A 82 -5.17 -10.92 -7.23
C ARG A 82 -5.27 -10.00 -8.44
N ARG A 83 -5.67 -10.53 -9.59
CA ARG A 83 -5.90 -9.73 -10.81
C ARG A 83 -7.05 -8.74 -10.64
N GLU A 84 -8.17 -9.19 -10.08
CA GLU A 84 -9.31 -8.32 -9.79
C GLU A 84 -8.93 -7.19 -8.82
N ALA A 85 -8.26 -7.51 -7.72
CA ALA A 85 -7.78 -6.53 -6.76
C ALA A 85 -6.81 -5.53 -7.40
N PHE A 86 -5.94 -6.00 -8.31
CA PHE A 86 -5.01 -5.13 -9.04
C PHE A 86 -5.74 -4.17 -9.99
N ILE A 87 -6.74 -4.62 -10.74
CA ILE A 87 -7.56 -3.75 -11.60
C ILE A 87 -8.27 -2.68 -10.75
N ARG A 88 -8.89 -3.08 -9.64
CA ARG A 88 -9.55 -2.13 -8.72
C ARG A 88 -8.56 -1.15 -8.09
N LEU A 89 -7.32 -1.58 -7.81
CA LEU A 89 -6.28 -0.69 -7.28
C LEU A 89 -5.84 0.36 -8.31
N GLN A 90 -5.79 0.02 -9.59
CA GLN A 90 -5.52 0.98 -10.66
C GLN A 90 -6.62 2.04 -10.74
N ASN A 91 -7.88 1.62 -10.70
CA ASN A 91 -9.03 2.54 -10.67
C ASN A 91 -8.96 3.46 -9.44
N LEU A 92 -8.68 2.90 -8.25
CA LEU A 92 -8.52 3.69 -7.03
C LEU A 92 -7.40 4.73 -7.15
N ALA A 93 -6.28 4.39 -7.79
CA ALA A 93 -5.18 5.32 -8.02
C ALA A 93 -5.56 6.47 -8.94
N MET A 94 -6.33 6.18 -10.00
CA MET A 94 -6.86 7.20 -10.91
C MET A 94 -7.83 8.13 -10.19
N GLU A 95 -8.81 7.60 -9.46
CA GLU A 95 -9.78 8.39 -8.70
C GLU A 95 -9.10 9.27 -7.64
N CYS A 96 -8.12 8.74 -6.91
CA CYS A 96 -7.37 9.50 -5.91
C CYS A 96 -6.46 10.58 -6.52
N SER A 97 -6.00 10.41 -7.77
CA SER A 97 -5.14 11.38 -8.44
C SER A 97 -5.93 12.49 -9.13
N SER A 98 -7.17 12.19 -9.56
CA SER A 98 -8.06 13.13 -10.26
C SER A 98 -8.94 13.95 -9.32
N ALA A 99 -9.02 13.61 -8.03
CA ALA A 99 -9.78 14.38 -7.06
C ALA A 99 -9.20 15.81 -6.97
N PRO A 100 -10.01 16.87 -7.22
CA PRO A 100 -9.56 18.25 -7.06
C PRO A 100 -9.10 18.44 -5.61
N ASN A 101 -7.95 19.07 -5.44
CA ASN A 101 -7.22 19.27 -4.20
C ASN A 101 -8.04 20.14 -3.23
N ILE A 102 -9.07 19.58 -2.59
CA ILE A 102 -9.71 20.19 -1.43
C ILE A 102 -8.79 19.87 -0.25
N GLN A 103 -8.28 20.95 0.33
CA GLN A 103 -7.36 21.08 1.45
C GLN A 103 -7.52 20.06 2.59
N PRO A 104 -6.46 19.86 3.41
CA PRO A 104 -6.37 18.77 4.35
C PRO A 104 -7.39 18.97 5.47
N VAL A 105 -8.49 18.21 5.41
CA VAL A 105 -9.32 18.00 6.60
C VAL A 105 -8.43 17.29 7.61
N ILE A 106 -7.94 18.08 8.55
CA ILE A 106 -7.39 17.76 9.86
C ILE A 106 -6.78 16.35 9.90
N GLN A 107 -5.46 16.30 9.84
CA GLN A 107 -4.67 15.17 10.27
C GLN A 107 -5.13 14.80 11.69
N SER A 108 -6.02 13.80 11.79
CA SER A 108 -6.29 13.14 13.06
C SER A 108 -4.98 12.51 13.48
N GLY A 109 -4.33 13.14 14.45
CA GLY A 109 -3.20 12.55 15.15
C GLY A 109 -3.60 11.18 15.72
N PHE A 110 -2.60 10.32 15.90
CA PHE A 110 -2.66 8.99 16.54
C PHE A 110 -2.92 7.75 15.65
N THR A 111 -2.11 7.59 14.60
CA THR A 111 -1.88 6.26 14.00
C THR A 111 -0.60 5.58 14.48
N SER A 112 -0.51 5.24 15.77
CA SER A 112 0.45 4.21 16.21
C SER A 112 0.02 2.86 15.62
N GLY A 113 0.71 2.40 14.58
CA GLY A 113 0.50 1.10 13.89
C GLY A 113 0.48 1.13 12.36
N LEU A 114 0.15 2.28 11.76
CA LEU A 114 0.37 2.63 10.35
C LEU A 114 0.87 4.06 10.36
N ASN A 115 2.12 4.36 9.97
CA ASN A 115 2.67 5.73 10.06
C ASN A 115 1.66 6.80 9.55
N PRO A 116 1.20 7.72 10.41
CA PRO A 116 0.18 8.73 10.06
C PRO A 116 0.69 9.69 8.98
N SER A 117 2.01 9.75 8.85
CA SER A 117 2.74 10.65 7.98
C SER A 117 2.79 10.22 6.51
N VAL A 118 2.36 9.01 6.16
CA VAL A 118 2.50 8.51 4.77
C VAL A 118 1.20 8.73 4.00
N PRO A 119 1.19 9.58 2.96
CA PRO A 119 0.00 9.85 2.16
C PRO A 119 -0.62 8.56 1.60
N LEU A 120 -1.95 8.54 1.49
CA LEU A 120 -2.67 7.40 0.90
C LEU A 120 -2.13 7.06 -0.49
N LEU A 121 -1.90 8.08 -1.30
CA LEU A 121 -1.45 7.92 -2.68
C LEU A 121 -0.06 7.26 -2.77
N ALA A 122 0.85 7.56 -1.83
CA ALA A 122 2.12 6.85 -1.72
C ALA A 122 1.93 5.35 -1.44
N ARG A 123 0.99 5.01 -0.55
CA ARG A 123 0.66 3.61 -0.22
C ARG A 123 -0.01 2.88 -1.38
N VAL A 124 -0.88 3.55 -2.13
CA VAL A 124 -1.52 3.02 -3.34
C VAL A 124 -0.46 2.68 -4.38
N TYR A 125 0.40 3.64 -4.74
CA TYR A 125 1.45 3.43 -5.73
C TYR A 125 2.49 2.38 -5.32
N LEU A 126 2.82 2.28 -4.02
CA LEU A 126 3.71 1.22 -3.54
C LEU A 126 3.09 -0.18 -3.74
N ASN A 127 1.78 -0.32 -3.47
CA ASN A 127 1.08 -1.60 -3.69
C ASN A 127 0.93 -1.88 -5.19
N LEU A 128 0.63 -0.87 -6.02
CA LEU A 128 0.54 -1.03 -7.48
C LEU A 128 1.82 -1.63 -8.06
N GLY A 129 2.97 -1.00 -7.79
CA GLY A 129 4.26 -1.51 -8.29
C GLY A 129 4.57 -2.90 -7.73
N SER A 130 4.28 -3.16 -6.45
CA SER A 130 4.53 -4.47 -5.84
C SER A 130 3.66 -5.58 -6.44
N TRP A 131 2.39 -5.28 -6.73
CA TRP A 131 1.42 -6.23 -7.26
C TRP A 131 1.65 -6.48 -8.74
N GLN A 132 1.88 -5.44 -9.54
CA GLN A 132 2.23 -5.57 -10.94
C GLN A 132 3.53 -6.36 -11.12
N TRP A 133 4.55 -6.12 -10.27
CA TRP A 133 5.76 -6.92 -10.26
C TRP A 133 5.48 -8.40 -9.95
N SER A 134 4.66 -8.66 -8.93
CA SER A 134 4.28 -10.03 -8.56
C SER A 134 3.48 -10.76 -9.65
N LEU A 135 2.72 -10.02 -10.46
CA LEU A 135 1.95 -10.54 -11.61
C LEU A 135 2.78 -10.62 -12.91
N SER A 136 4.04 -10.17 -12.89
CA SER A 136 4.92 -10.10 -14.07
C SER A 136 6.14 -11.00 -13.94
N PRO A 137 6.00 -12.35 -13.98
CA PRO A 137 7.10 -13.29 -13.74
C PRO A 137 8.26 -13.18 -14.75
N GLY A 138 8.02 -12.62 -15.93
CA GLY A 138 9.03 -12.48 -16.99
C GLY A 138 9.67 -11.09 -17.15
N LEU A 139 9.21 -10.07 -16.40
CA LEU A 139 9.62 -8.65 -16.55
C LEU A 139 9.74 -8.22 -18.03
N VAL A 140 8.62 -7.95 -18.69
CA VAL A 140 8.63 -7.40 -20.05
C VAL A 140 8.86 -5.88 -20.01
N ASP A 141 9.41 -5.29 -21.07
CA ASP A 141 9.82 -3.87 -21.08
C ASP A 141 8.69 -2.91 -20.68
N GLU A 142 7.45 -3.16 -21.13
CA GLU A 142 6.31 -2.33 -20.75
C GLU A 142 5.96 -2.45 -19.26
N SER A 143 6.00 -3.67 -18.69
CA SER A 143 5.76 -3.84 -17.26
C SER A 143 6.89 -3.26 -16.42
N ILE A 144 8.13 -3.27 -16.90
CA ILE A 144 9.27 -2.60 -16.25
C ILE A 144 9.00 -1.09 -16.11
N LYS A 145 8.58 -0.43 -17.20
CA LYS A 145 8.26 1.01 -17.20
C LYS A 145 7.16 1.35 -16.21
N ASP A 146 6.07 0.59 -16.22
CA ASP A 146 4.93 0.83 -15.33
C ASP A 146 5.27 0.61 -13.86
N ILE A 147 5.98 -0.47 -13.53
CA ILE A 147 6.40 -0.78 -12.15
C ILE A 147 7.37 0.29 -11.65
N LEU A 148 8.34 0.73 -12.48
CA LEU A 148 9.22 1.85 -12.14
C LEU A 148 8.42 3.11 -11.86
N ASN A 149 7.49 3.48 -12.75
CA ASN A 149 6.66 4.66 -12.56
C ASN A 149 5.86 4.59 -11.25
N ALA A 150 5.30 3.44 -10.92
CA ALA A 150 4.58 3.23 -9.67
C ALA A 150 5.51 3.43 -8.44
N PHE A 151 6.69 2.81 -8.42
CA PHE A 151 7.63 3.02 -7.31
C PHE A 151 8.17 4.46 -7.26
N LYS A 152 8.39 5.12 -8.40
CA LYS A 152 8.79 6.52 -8.47
C LYS A 152 7.74 7.44 -7.84
N LYS A 153 6.47 7.23 -8.18
CA LYS A 153 5.36 7.99 -7.59
C LYS A 153 5.27 7.72 -6.09
N ALA A 154 5.47 6.49 -5.63
CA ALA A 154 5.48 6.17 -4.21
C ALA A 154 6.58 6.92 -3.43
N THR A 155 7.80 7.01 -3.98
CA THR A 155 8.90 7.77 -3.36
C THR A 155 8.68 9.28 -3.45
N HIS A 156 8.07 9.78 -4.53
CA HIS A 156 7.72 11.19 -4.68
C HIS A 156 6.67 11.64 -3.66
N TYR A 157 5.56 10.90 -3.52
CA TYR A 157 4.52 11.23 -2.55
C TYR A 157 4.96 11.06 -1.09
N ALA A 158 5.97 10.23 -0.82
CA ALA A 158 6.46 9.99 0.54
C ALA A 158 8.00 9.86 0.56
N ASN A 159 8.68 10.99 0.37
CA ASN A 159 10.16 11.03 0.26
C ASN A 159 10.91 10.60 1.53
N LYS A 160 10.28 10.65 2.72
CA LYS A 160 10.85 10.19 3.99
C LYS A 160 10.46 8.74 4.34
N TRP A 161 9.84 8.02 3.40
CA TRP A 161 9.35 6.67 3.66
C TRP A 161 10.33 5.60 3.21
N ALA A 162 11.10 5.05 4.16
CA ALA A 162 12.12 4.04 3.91
C ALA A 162 11.62 2.86 3.07
N LYS A 163 10.40 2.38 3.33
CA LYS A 163 9.81 1.24 2.61
C LYS A 163 9.64 1.50 1.11
N ALA A 164 9.28 2.73 0.70
CA ALA A 164 9.12 3.06 -0.71
C ALA A 164 10.47 3.08 -1.42
N TRP A 165 11.47 3.72 -0.82
CA TRP A 165 12.84 3.74 -1.33
C TRP A 165 13.46 2.35 -1.42
N HIS A 166 13.19 1.49 -0.44
CA HIS A 166 13.65 0.10 -0.49
C HIS A 166 13.05 -0.66 -1.67
N LYS A 167 11.74 -0.52 -1.93
CA LYS A 167 11.08 -1.17 -3.06
C LYS A 167 11.56 -0.62 -4.40
N TRP A 168 11.77 0.69 -4.50
CA TRP A 168 12.42 1.33 -5.65
C TRP A 168 13.79 0.72 -5.92
N ALA A 169 14.64 0.62 -4.89
CA ALA A 169 15.98 0.08 -5.01
C ALA A 169 15.98 -1.40 -5.45
N LEU A 170 15.19 -2.23 -4.78
CA LEU A 170 15.04 -3.64 -5.12
C LEU A 170 14.59 -3.85 -6.57
N PHE A 171 13.65 -3.04 -7.05
CA PHE A 171 13.18 -3.17 -8.42
C PHE A 171 14.24 -2.78 -9.44
N ASN A 172 14.96 -1.67 -9.22
CA ASN A 172 16.06 -1.28 -10.09
C ASN A 172 17.18 -2.35 -10.11
N THR A 173 17.48 -2.99 -8.97
CA THR A 173 18.40 -4.14 -8.92
C THR A 173 17.88 -5.33 -9.73
N ALA A 174 16.59 -5.63 -9.66
CA ALA A 174 15.98 -6.71 -10.42
C ALA A 174 16.02 -6.45 -11.93
N VAL A 175 15.72 -5.22 -12.36
CA VAL A 175 15.79 -4.79 -13.77
C VAL A 175 17.24 -4.84 -14.29
N MET A 176 18.21 -4.41 -13.49
CA MET A 176 19.63 -4.55 -13.82
C MET A 176 20.01 -6.02 -14.04
N SER A 177 19.68 -6.90 -13.09
CA SER A 177 19.92 -8.35 -13.22
C SER A 177 19.28 -8.92 -14.49
N HIS A 178 18.04 -8.52 -14.76
CA HIS A 178 17.30 -8.93 -15.94
C HIS A 178 18.01 -8.58 -17.27
N TYR A 179 18.46 -7.33 -17.44
CA TYR A 179 19.16 -6.92 -18.66
C TYR A 179 20.58 -7.50 -18.76
N THR A 180 21.30 -7.63 -17.64
CA THR A 180 22.61 -8.28 -17.61
C THR A 180 22.51 -9.73 -18.10
N LEU A 181 21.54 -10.51 -17.60
CA LEU A 181 21.35 -11.92 -17.98
C LEU A 181 20.91 -12.10 -19.44
N ARG A 182 20.31 -11.07 -20.05
CA ARG A 182 19.92 -11.06 -21.46
C ARG A 182 21.01 -10.54 -22.41
N GLY A 183 22.20 -10.21 -21.90
CA GLY A 183 23.31 -9.71 -22.72
C GLY A 183 23.23 -8.22 -23.07
N PHE A 184 22.49 -7.43 -22.28
CA PHE A 184 22.37 -5.97 -22.45
C PHE A 184 22.98 -5.19 -21.27
N PRO A 185 24.30 -5.31 -21.00
CA PRO A 185 24.94 -4.67 -19.85
C PRO A 185 24.86 -3.13 -19.90
N ASP A 186 24.88 -2.53 -21.09
CA ASP A 186 24.75 -1.07 -21.25
C ASP A 186 23.39 -0.54 -20.81
N ILE A 187 22.33 -1.33 -21.02
CA ILE A 187 20.99 -1.02 -20.51
C ILE A 187 20.94 -1.24 -19.00
N ALA A 188 21.52 -2.34 -18.51
CA ALA A 188 21.58 -2.65 -17.08
C ALA A 188 22.28 -1.53 -16.28
N ALA A 189 23.36 -0.96 -16.82
CA ALA A 189 24.12 0.11 -16.19
C ALA A 189 23.27 1.37 -15.89
N GLN A 190 22.23 1.63 -16.68
CA GLN A 190 21.34 2.79 -16.50
C GLN A 190 20.54 2.73 -15.17
N PHE A 191 20.38 1.54 -14.59
CA PHE A 191 19.61 1.33 -13.35
C PHE A 191 20.47 1.34 -12.07
N VAL A 192 21.81 1.34 -12.21
CA VAL A 192 22.74 1.25 -11.07
C VAL A 192 22.58 2.44 -10.12
N VAL A 193 22.62 3.67 -10.66
CA VAL A 193 22.52 4.90 -9.85
C VAL A 193 21.20 4.93 -9.10
N ALA A 194 20.10 4.56 -9.75
CA ALA A 194 18.77 4.53 -9.15
C ALA A 194 18.66 3.49 -8.03
N ALA A 195 19.24 2.30 -8.21
CA ALA A 195 19.27 1.26 -7.18
C ALA A 195 20.07 1.70 -5.94
N VAL A 196 21.32 2.13 -6.15
CA VAL A 196 22.23 2.54 -5.08
C VAL A 196 21.67 3.73 -4.30
N THR A 197 21.24 4.77 -4.99
CA THR A 197 20.61 5.97 -4.39
C THR A 197 19.36 5.59 -3.58
N GLY A 198 18.55 4.66 -4.11
CA GLY A 198 17.38 4.13 -3.41
C GLY A 198 17.73 3.43 -2.09
N TYR A 199 18.77 2.59 -2.07
CA TYR A 199 19.22 1.94 -0.83
C TYR A 199 19.71 2.97 0.20
N PHE A 200 20.49 3.97 -0.22
CA PHE A 200 20.93 5.05 0.66
C PHE A 200 19.76 5.82 1.27
N HIS A 201 18.79 6.24 0.45
CA HIS A 201 17.58 6.90 0.96
C HIS A 201 16.80 6.00 1.92
N SER A 202 16.65 4.71 1.60
CA SER A 202 15.97 3.75 2.47
C SER A 202 16.62 3.68 3.85
N ILE A 203 17.96 3.57 3.89
CA ILE A 203 18.73 3.48 5.14
C ILE A 203 18.61 4.79 5.93
N ALA A 204 18.82 5.94 5.27
CA ALA A 204 18.74 7.25 5.91
C ALA A 204 17.36 7.53 6.50
N CYS A 205 16.28 7.22 5.76
CA CYS A 205 14.91 7.37 6.26
C CYS A 205 14.64 6.45 7.46
N ALA A 206 15.14 5.22 7.43
CA ALA A 206 14.95 4.26 8.52
C ALA A 206 15.70 4.69 9.79
N ALA A 207 16.94 5.19 9.66
CA ALA A 207 17.72 5.71 10.77
C ALA A 207 17.02 6.89 11.45
N ASN A 208 16.54 7.84 10.66
CA ASN A 208 15.83 9.02 11.18
C ASN A 208 14.48 8.66 11.85
N SER A 209 13.82 7.57 11.42
CA SER A 209 12.58 7.11 12.06
C SER A 209 12.81 6.48 13.44
N LYS A 210 13.99 5.89 13.68
CA LYS A 210 14.34 5.27 14.97
C LYS A 210 14.86 6.29 15.99
N GLY A 211 15.47 7.38 15.53
CA GLY A 211 15.99 8.44 16.41
C GLY A 211 14.92 9.26 17.15
N VAL A 212 13.67 9.27 16.66
CA VAL A 212 12.56 10.01 17.28
C VAL A 212 11.97 9.28 18.50
N ASP A 213 12.13 7.95 18.59
CA ASP A 213 11.61 7.15 19.72
C ASP A 213 12.65 6.98 20.86
N GLY A 214 13.85 7.55 20.73
CA GLY A 214 14.96 7.38 21.68
C GLY A 214 15.23 8.56 22.62
N SER A 215 14.39 9.60 22.62
CA SER A 215 14.58 10.80 23.45
C SER A 215 13.39 11.01 24.40
N LEU A 216 13.21 10.07 25.33
CA LEU A 216 12.54 10.32 26.60
C LEU A 216 13.33 9.55 27.67
N GLN A 217 14.33 10.23 28.25
CA GLN A 217 14.75 9.99 29.63
C GLN A 217 13.64 10.41 30.57
#